data_AF-X1TRJ4-F1
#
_entry.id   AF-X1TRJ4-F1
#
_cell.length_a   1.000
_cell.length_b   1.000
_cell.length_c   1.000
_cell.angle_alpha   90.00
_cell.angle_beta   90.00
_cell.angle_gamma   90.00
#
_symmetry.space_group_name_H-M   'P 1'
#
loop_
_entity.id
_entity.type
_entity.pdbx_description
1 polymer ?
#
loop_
_entity_poly.entity_id
_entity_poly.type
_entity_poly.pdbx_seq_one_letter_code
_entity_poly.pdbx_strand_id
1 'polypeptide(L)'
;MVGAHNGNIVNTKELIAELEDKGHVFQGENDGEVVVHVIEEALKQTKDLSSACRKADTVLRGDYAYVVTENAKDRMVCVKKYSSLYLGIGDDFICCSSDLPSIIQFTDQI
;
A
#
# COMPACT_ATOMS: atom_id res chain seq x y z
N MET A 1 0.41 -11.34 1.29
CA MET A 1 0.95 -10.24 0.46
C MET A 1 2.12 -9.59 1.20
N VAL A 2 2.96 -8.76 0.57
CA VAL A 2 3.93 -7.92 1.29
C VAL A 2 3.76 -6.45 0.90
N GLY A 3 4.01 -5.54 1.84
CA GLY A 3 3.89 -4.12 1.61
C GLY A 3 4.62 -3.25 2.64
N ALA A 4 4.75 -1.98 2.31
CA ALA A 4 5.25 -0.94 3.20
C ALA A 4 4.29 0.26 3.19
N HIS A 5 4.19 0.93 4.33
CA HIS A 5 3.25 2.03 4.57
C HIS A 5 3.97 3.25 5.14
N ASN A 6 3.53 4.43 4.74
CA ASN A 6 3.97 5.72 5.26
C ASN A 6 2.76 6.63 5.48
N GLY A 7 2.63 7.20 6.67
CA GLY A 7 1.50 8.05 7.03
C GLY A 7 0.68 7.42 8.15
N ASN A 8 -0.63 7.67 8.15
CA ASN A 8 -1.54 7.25 9.21
C ASN A 8 -2.91 6.85 8.64
N ILE A 9 -3.38 5.67 9.03
CA ILE A 9 -4.76 5.21 8.76
C ILE A 9 -5.64 5.46 9.99
N VAL A 10 -6.55 6.43 9.90
CA VAL A 10 -7.30 6.91 11.08
C VAL A 10 -8.40 5.95 11.55
N ASN A 11 -8.89 5.08 10.66
CA ASN A 11 -9.92 4.09 10.97
C ASN A 11 -9.37 2.67 11.18
N THR A 12 -8.10 2.55 11.59
CA THR A 12 -7.41 1.27 11.85
C THR A 12 -8.20 0.32 12.75
N LYS A 13 -8.67 0.78 13.91
CA LYS A 13 -9.41 -0.07 14.87
C LYS A 13 -10.74 -0.57 14.33
N GLU A 14 -11.46 0.27 13.58
CA GLU A 14 -12.72 -0.11 12.94
C GLU A 14 -12.48 -1.21 11.91
N LEU A 15 -11.44 -1.04 11.07
CA LEU A 15 -11.10 -1.97 10.01
C LEU A 15 -10.61 -3.32 10.55
N ILE A 16 -9.85 -3.34 11.65
CA ILE A 16 -9.43 -4.59 12.30
C ILE A 16 -10.66 -5.41 12.69
N ALA A 17 -11.60 -4.81 13.43
CA ALA A 17 -12.81 -5.50 13.86
C ALA A 17 -13.63 -6.03 12.66
N GLU A 18 -13.83 -5.22 11.62
CA GLU A 18 -14.54 -5.64 10.41
C GLU A 18 -13.86 -6.79 9.65
N LEU A 19 -12.53 -6.84 9.67
CA LEU A 19 -11.75 -7.86 8.96
C LEU A 19 -11.61 -9.15 9.77
N GLU A 20 -11.51 -9.06 11.10
CA GLU A 20 -11.58 -10.22 12.00
C GLU A 20 -12.93 -10.95 11.86
N ASP A 21 -14.04 -10.21 11.77
CA ASP A 21 -15.37 -10.77 11.49
C ASP A 21 -15.44 -11.50 10.13
N LYS A 22 -14.55 -11.14 9.18
CA LYS A 22 -14.40 -11.79 7.87
C LYS A 22 -13.35 -12.90 7.86
N GLY A 23 -12.78 -13.23 9.03
CA GLY A 23 -11.82 -14.31 9.21
C GLY A 23 -10.36 -13.95 8.92
N HIS A 24 -10.02 -12.66 8.87
CA HIS A 24 -8.62 -12.23 8.87
C HIS A 24 -8.03 -12.42 10.27
N VAL A 25 -6.73 -12.70 10.35
CA VAL A 25 -6.00 -12.87 11.60
C VAL A 25 -4.87 -11.85 11.64
N PHE A 26 -4.94 -10.93 12.59
CA PHE A 26 -3.93 -9.90 12.81
C PHE A 26 -2.87 -10.37 13.81
N GLN A 27 -1.62 -10.01 13.56
CA GLN A 27 -0.49 -10.17 14.48
C GLN A 27 -0.26 -8.92 15.32
N GLY A 28 -0.72 -7.75 14.87
CA GLY A 28 -0.67 -6.52 15.62
C GLY A 28 -1.78 -5.53 15.25
N GLU A 29 -1.68 -4.32 15.80
CA GLU A 29 -2.67 -3.25 15.64
C GLU A 29 -2.12 -2.09 14.80
N ASN A 30 -1.03 -2.30 14.05
CA ASN A 30 -0.41 -1.25 13.24
C ASN A 30 -1.18 -1.05 11.93
N ASP A 31 -1.19 0.18 11.44
CA ASP A 31 -1.90 0.58 10.24
C ASP A 31 -1.35 -0.05 8.95
N GLY A 32 -0.04 -0.30 8.90
CA GLY A 32 0.60 -0.98 7.76
C GLY A 32 0.04 -2.39 7.52
N GLU A 33 -0.20 -3.16 8.58
CA GLU A 33 -0.82 -4.49 8.52
C GLU A 33 -2.29 -4.41 8.09
N VAL A 34 -3.04 -3.43 8.60
CA VAL A 34 -4.43 -3.17 8.18
C VAL A 34 -4.53 -2.91 6.68
N VAL A 35 -3.64 -2.09 6.12
CA VAL A 35 -3.63 -1.80 4.68
C VAL A 35 -3.49 -3.10 3.88
N VAL A 36 -2.60 -4.00 4.28
CA VAL A 36 -2.39 -5.29 3.60
C VAL A 36 -3.67 -6.13 3.64
N HIS A 37 -4.30 -6.28 4.80
CA HIS A 37 -5.52 -7.09 4.91
C HIS A 37 -6.73 -6.49 4.19
N VAL A 38 -6.88 -5.15 4.17
CA VAL A 38 -7.92 -4.49 3.37
C VAL A 38 -7.75 -4.81 1.88
N ILE A 39 -6.52 -4.80 1.37
CA ILE A 39 -6.24 -5.11 -0.03
C ILE A 39 -6.48 -6.60 -0.31
N GLU A 40 -6.09 -7.49 0.60
CA GLU A 40 -6.37 -8.93 0.49
C GLU A 40 -7.87 -9.22 0.43
N GLU A 41 -8.68 -8.55 1.25
CA GLU A 41 -10.14 -8.65 1.20
C GLU A 41 -10.71 -8.14 -0.13
N ALA A 42 -10.22 -7.00 -0.62
CA ALA A 42 -10.61 -6.45 -1.91
C ALA A 42 -10.20 -7.35 -3.11
N LEU A 43 -9.08 -8.07 -2.99
CA LEU A 43 -8.59 -9.01 -4.01
C LEU A 43 -9.53 -10.19 -4.22
N LYS A 44 -10.19 -10.68 -3.17
CA LYS A 44 -11.19 -11.78 -3.28
C LYS A 44 -12.27 -11.48 -4.31
N GLN A 45 -12.59 -10.20 -4.52
CA GLN A 45 -13.65 -9.74 -5.40
C GLN A 45 -13.13 -9.26 -6.76
N THR A 46 -12.00 -8.55 -6.78
CA THR A 46 -11.48 -7.89 -7.99
C THR A 46 -10.57 -8.78 -8.82
N LYS A 47 -9.86 -9.74 -8.20
CA LYS A 47 -8.87 -10.63 -8.82
C LYS A 47 -7.72 -9.91 -9.56
N ASP A 48 -7.52 -8.62 -9.29
CA ASP A 48 -6.40 -7.82 -9.80
C ASP A 48 -5.92 -6.84 -8.72
N LEU A 49 -4.61 -6.79 -8.48
CA LEU A 49 -4.01 -5.99 -7.42
C LEU A 49 -4.29 -4.50 -7.58
N SER A 50 -4.17 -3.96 -8.79
CA SER A 50 -4.43 -2.53 -9.04
C SER A 50 -5.88 -2.16 -8.75
N SER A 51 -6.81 -3.03 -9.15
CA SER A 51 -8.24 -2.89 -8.88
C SER A 51 -8.57 -3.05 -7.40
N ALA A 52 -7.89 -3.97 -6.70
CA ALA A 52 -8.01 -4.16 -5.26
C ALA A 52 -7.53 -2.93 -4.48
N CYS A 53 -6.39 -2.34 -4.85
CA CYS A 53 -5.89 -1.10 -4.25
C CYS A 53 -6.86 0.07 -4.44
N ARG A 54 -7.48 0.22 -5.63
CA ARG A 54 -8.53 1.22 -5.86
C ARG A 54 -9.74 1.00 -4.96
N LYS A 55 -10.14 -0.26 -4.75
CA LYS A 55 -11.24 -0.61 -3.84
C LYS A 55 -10.87 -0.39 -2.37
N ALA A 56 -9.62 -0.64 -1.98
CA ALA A 56 -9.12 -0.36 -0.65
C ALA A 56 -9.19 1.15 -0.32
N ASP A 57 -8.87 2.02 -1.28
CA ASP A 57 -8.94 3.48 -1.08
C ASP A 57 -10.35 3.99 -0.73
N THR A 58 -11.41 3.26 -1.11
CA THR A 58 -12.79 3.68 -0.77
C THR A 58 -13.13 3.47 0.71
N VAL A 59 -12.35 2.68 1.45
CA VAL A 59 -12.57 2.39 2.87
C VAL A 59 -11.46 2.91 3.78
N LEU A 60 -10.24 3.02 3.26
CA LEU A 60 -9.10 3.60 4.00
C LEU A 60 -9.24 5.12 4.15
N ARG A 61 -9.16 5.59 5.39
CA ARG A 61 -9.24 7.02 5.74
C ARG A 61 -7.93 7.51 6.34
N GLY A 62 -7.56 8.74 6.02
CA GLY A 62 -6.36 9.40 6.52
C GLY A 62 -5.41 9.83 5.40
N ASP A 63 -4.18 10.13 5.81
CA ASP A 63 -3.10 10.59 4.95
C ASP A 63 -2.06 9.49 4.88
N TYR A 64 -1.95 8.84 3.73
CA TYR A 64 -1.13 7.65 3.60
C TYR A 64 -0.53 7.49 2.20
N ALA A 65 0.57 6.77 2.17
CA ALA A 65 1.16 6.21 0.98
C ALA A 65 1.53 4.77 1.30
N TYR A 66 1.41 3.89 0.32
CA TYR A 66 1.85 2.51 0.48
C TYR A 66 2.31 1.93 -0.84
N VAL A 67 3.09 0.85 -0.70
CA VAL A 67 3.49 -0.02 -1.79
C VAL A 67 3.16 -1.45 -1.44
N VAL A 68 2.61 -2.19 -2.40
CA VAL A 68 2.26 -3.59 -2.22
C VAL A 68 2.66 -4.43 -3.42
N THR A 69 3.01 -5.68 -3.16
CA THR A 69 3.26 -6.69 -4.19
C THR A 69 2.79 -8.07 -3.75
N GLU A 70 2.43 -8.89 -4.73
CA GLU A 70 2.16 -10.31 -4.54
C GLU A 70 3.48 -11.07 -4.59
N ASN A 71 3.67 -12.04 -3.68
CA ASN A 71 4.90 -12.80 -3.63
C ASN A 71 5.21 -13.46 -4.98
N ALA A 72 6.48 -13.45 -5.39
CA ALA A 72 6.96 -13.99 -6.66
C ALA A 72 6.39 -13.34 -7.94
N LYS A 73 5.83 -12.13 -7.88
CA LYS A 73 5.49 -11.33 -9.07
C LYS A 73 6.47 -10.18 -9.27
N ASP A 74 6.88 -9.97 -10.52
CA ASP A 74 7.69 -8.82 -10.93
C ASP A 74 6.81 -7.60 -11.21
N ARG A 75 6.01 -7.22 -10.19
CA ARG A 75 5.10 -6.08 -10.25
C ARG A 75 4.84 -5.56 -8.85
N MET A 76 4.93 -4.23 -8.67
CA MET A 76 4.46 -3.55 -7.47
C MET A 76 3.40 -2.51 -7.82
N VAL A 77 2.48 -2.27 -6.89
CA VAL A 77 1.48 -1.20 -7.00
C VAL A 77 1.77 -0.18 -5.91
N CYS A 78 1.89 1.07 -6.33
CA CYS A 78 2.17 2.22 -5.48
C CYS A 78 0.92 3.10 -5.39
N VAL A 79 0.53 3.47 -4.18
CA VAL A 79 -0.64 4.33 -3.92
C VAL A 79 -0.21 5.51 -3.06
N LYS A 80 -0.66 6.70 -3.46
CA LYS A 80 -0.38 7.96 -2.77
C LYS A 80 -1.69 8.70 -2.49
N LYS A 81 -1.93 9.01 -1.22
CA LYS A 81 -3.02 9.84 -0.73
C LYS A 81 -2.47 10.82 0.31
N TYR A 82 -2.12 12.02 -0.13
CA TYR A 82 -1.54 13.10 0.68
C TYR A 82 -0.11 12.87 1.20
N SER A 83 0.20 11.73 1.84
CA SER A 83 1.57 11.42 2.29
C SER A 83 2.58 11.37 1.15
N SER A 84 3.85 11.61 1.44
CA SER A 84 4.91 11.62 0.44
C SER A 84 5.13 10.23 -0.15
N LEU A 85 5.19 10.21 -1.47
CA LEU A 85 5.62 9.09 -2.30
C LEU A 85 6.05 9.66 -3.65
N TYR A 86 7.22 9.26 -4.09
CA TYR A 86 7.85 9.64 -5.35
C TYR A 86 8.16 8.35 -6.11
N LEU A 87 7.98 8.38 -7.41
CA LEU A 87 8.48 7.36 -8.33
C LEU A 87 9.74 7.91 -8.97
N GLY A 88 10.71 7.06 -9.26
CA GLY A 88 11.90 7.41 -10.02
C GLY A 88 12.06 6.44 -11.17
N ILE A 89 12.37 6.95 -12.36
CA ILE A 89 12.60 6.14 -13.56
C ILE A 89 14.08 6.26 -13.93
N GLY A 90 14.82 5.16 -13.83
CA GLY A 90 16.19 5.04 -14.34
C GLY A 90 16.22 4.26 -15.65
N ASP A 91 17.44 3.99 -16.15
CA ASP A 91 17.62 3.32 -17.44
C ASP A 91 17.01 1.91 -17.47
N ASP A 92 17.26 1.11 -16.41
CA ASP A 92 16.82 -0.29 -16.30
C ASP A 92 16.01 -0.57 -15.02
N PHE A 93 15.54 0.47 -14.33
CA PHE A 93 14.79 0.31 -13.09
C PHE A 93 13.71 1.36 -12.90
N ILE A 94 12.68 0.98 -12.13
CA ILE A 94 11.73 1.91 -11.52
C ILE A 94 11.88 1.74 -10.02
N CYS A 95 11.98 2.85 -9.29
CA CYS A 95 12.02 2.84 -7.83
C CYS A 95 10.96 3.77 -7.25
N CYS A 96 10.71 3.63 -5.95
CA CYS A 96 9.85 4.55 -5.23
C CYS A 96 10.37 4.79 -3.82
N SER A 97 10.08 5.97 -3.29
CA SER A 97 10.46 6.34 -1.93
C SER A 97 9.50 7.39 -1.37
N SER A 98 9.34 7.40 -0.05
CA SER A 98 8.69 8.51 0.65
C SER A 98 9.60 9.74 0.79
N ASP A 99 10.89 9.60 0.50
CA ASP A 99 11.91 10.63 0.63
C ASP A 99 12.58 10.92 -0.73
N LEU A 100 12.34 12.10 -1.29
CA LEU A 100 12.87 12.49 -2.61
C LEU A 100 14.41 12.49 -2.69
N PRO A 101 15.16 13.01 -1.69
CA PRO A 101 16.62 12.90 -1.62
C PRO A 101 17.17 11.49 -1.86
N SER A 102 16.46 10.45 -1.44
CA SER A 102 16.89 9.07 -1.66
C SER A 102 16.82 8.62 -3.12
N ILE A 103 16.01 9.27 -3.98
CA ILE A 103 15.83 8.93 -5.40
C ILE A 103 16.75 9.76 -6.30
N ILE A 104 16.90 11.06 -6.02
CA ILE A 104 17.61 12.01 -6.91
C ILE A 104 19.08 11.69 -7.14
N GLN A 105 19.69 10.86 -6.29
CA GLN A 105 21.06 10.35 -6.47
C GLN A 105 21.15 9.29 -7.59
N PHE A 106 20.02 8.70 -8.00
CA PHE A 106 19.94 7.62 -8.99
C PHE A 106 19.28 8.06 -10.30
N THR A 107 18.34 9.01 -10.27
CA THR A 107 17.66 9.56 -11.45
C THR A 107 17.07 10.93 -11.16
N ASP A 108 16.99 11.80 -12.18
CA ASP A 108 16.29 13.09 -12.14
C ASP A 108 14.87 13.03 -12.74
N GLN A 109 14.46 11.87 -13.24
CA GLN A 109 13.11 11.65 -13.79
C GLN A 109 12.18 11.10 -12.69
N ILE A 110 11.30 11.97 -12.18
CA ILE A 110 10.43 11.75 -11.01
C ILE A 110 8.95 11.82 -11.37
#